data_AF-A0A953AFQ2-F1
#
_entry.id   AF-A0A953AFQ2-F1
#
_cell.length_a   1.000
_cell.length_b   1.000
_cell.length_c   1.000
_cell.angle_alpha   90.00
_cell.angle_beta   90.00
_cell.angle_gamma   90.00
#
_symmetry.space_group_name_H-M   'P 1'
#
loop_
_entity.id
_entity.type
_entity.pdbx_description
1 polymer ?
#
loop_
_entity_poly.entity_id
_entity_poly.type
_entity_poly.pdbx_seq_one_letter_code
_entity_poly.pdbx_strand_id
1 'polypeptide(L)' 'MTAVTHDTSPESTIRCLECGVRAEGTADGWRAYVGGGVDGEPPTVGVYCPVCAAREFGDVALSHIVA' A
#
# COMPACT_ATOMS: atom_id res chain seq x y z
N MET A 1 8.47 -25.32 -28.65
CA MET A 1 7.32 -24.68 -27.97
C MET A 1 7.65 -24.72 -26.48
N THR A 2 8.15 -23.62 -25.93
CA THR A 2 8.58 -23.56 -24.53
C THR A 2 7.41 -23.02 -23.73
N ALA A 3 6.87 -23.81 -22.80
CA ALA A 3 5.83 -23.35 -21.89
C ALA A 3 6.42 -22.28 -20.98
N VAL A 4 5.88 -21.06 -21.06
CA VAL A 4 6.16 -20.01 -20.08
C VAL A 4 5.37 -20.38 -18.83
N THR A 5 6.06 -20.94 -17.83
CA THR A 5 5.48 -21.09 -16.50
C THR A 5 5.28 -19.70 -15.93
N HIS A 6 4.03 -19.27 -15.82
CA HIS A 6 3.69 -18.12 -14.98
C HIS A 6 4.03 -18.52 -13.56
N ASP A 7 5.19 -18.05 -13.13
CA ASP A 7 5.64 -18.09 -11.75
C ASP A 7 4.58 -17.38 -10.91
N THR A 8 3.69 -18.17 -10.32
CA THR A 8 2.65 -17.68 -9.41
C THR A 8 3.29 -17.55 -8.03
N SER A 9 4.44 -16.88 -7.96
CA SER A 9 5.20 -16.77 -6.73
C SER A 9 4.48 -15.76 -5.83
N PRO A 10 4.10 -16.14 -4.60
CA PRO A 10 3.39 -15.27 -3.64
C PRO A 10 4.28 -14.13 -3.09
N GLU A 11 5.35 -13.77 -3.79
CA GLU A 11 6.40 -12.84 -3.37
C GLU A 11 5.96 -11.38 -3.42
N SER A 12 4.82 -11.06 -4.02
CA SER A 12 4.17 -9.76 -3.85
C SER A 12 3.35 -9.69 -2.55
N THR A 13 3.95 -10.10 -1.43
CA THR A 13 3.32 -9.95 -0.12
C THR A 13 3.44 -8.50 0.34
N ILE A 14 2.34 -7.75 0.28
CA ILE A 14 2.26 -6.39 0.84
C ILE A 14 2.49 -6.44 2.34
N ARG A 15 3.30 -5.51 2.86
CA ARG A 15 3.62 -5.39 4.29
C ARG A 15 3.43 -3.98 4.78
N CYS A 16 3.01 -3.86 6.02
CA CYS A 16 2.89 -2.57 6.68
C CYS A 16 4.29 -2.05 7.03
N LEU A 17 4.61 -0.84 6.61
CA LEU A 17 5.88 -0.18 6.91
C LEU A 17 6.09 -0.01 8.42
N GLU A 18 5.01 0.25 9.17
CA GLU A 18 5.08 0.54 10.61
C GLU A 18 5.18 -0.71 11.49
N CYS A 19 4.30 -1.70 11.26
CA CYS A 19 4.19 -2.86 12.15
C CYS A 19 4.59 -4.19 11.51
N GLY A 20 4.94 -4.20 10.21
CA GLY A 20 5.39 -5.39 9.50
C GLY A 20 4.33 -6.46 9.23
N VAL A 21 3.06 -6.23 9.65
CA VAL A 21 1.95 -7.15 9.35
C VAL A 21 1.84 -7.35 7.83
N ARG A 22 1.46 -8.55 7.42
CA ARG A 22 1.30 -8.90 6.00
C ARG A 22 -0.17 -8.73 5.62
N ALA A 23 -0.42 -8.25 4.41
CA ALA A 23 -1.76 -8.30 3.85
C ALA A 23 -2.14 -9.74 3.52
N GLU A 24 -3.35 -10.13 3.90
CA GLU A 24 -3.96 -11.38 3.46
C GLU A 24 -4.97 -11.07 2.36
N GLY A 25 -5.00 -11.90 1.30
CA GLY A 25 -5.90 -11.71 0.17
C GLY A 25 -5.60 -10.43 -0.63
N THR A 26 -6.62 -9.58 -0.84
CA THR A 26 -6.57 -8.42 -1.74
C THR A 26 -6.04 -7.14 -1.10
N ALA A 27 -5.59 -7.18 0.15
CA ALA A 27 -5.17 -6.00 0.92
C ALA A 27 -6.26 -4.90 1.01
N ASP A 28 -7.52 -5.31 1.15
CA ASP A 28 -8.64 -4.37 1.30
C ASP A 28 -8.45 -3.44 2.52
N GLY A 29 -8.71 -2.14 2.33
CA GLY A 29 -8.53 -1.11 3.35
C GLY A 29 -7.08 -0.69 3.64
N TRP A 30 -6.07 -1.33 3.04
CA TRP A 30 -4.68 -0.89 3.13
C TRP A 30 -4.47 0.41 2.36
N ARG A 31 -3.54 1.25 2.82
CA ARG A 31 -3.27 2.55 2.21
C ARG A 31 -1.80 2.67 1.79
N ALA A 32 -1.57 3.22 0.60
CA ALA A 32 -0.25 3.56 0.11
C ALA A 32 -0.11 5.08 0.03
N TYR A 33 0.95 5.62 0.62
CA TYR A 33 1.28 7.04 0.56
C TYR A 33 2.53 7.21 -0.29
N VAL A 34 2.45 8.11 -1.26
CA VAL A 34 3.56 8.47 -2.14
C VAL A 34 4.09 9.82 -1.71
N GLY A 35 5.39 9.91 -1.43
CA GLY A 35 6.05 11.12 -0.97
C GLY A 35 7.42 11.32 -1.61
N GLY A 36 7.93 12.55 -1.51
CA GLY A 36 9.17 12.95 -2.17
C GLY A 36 9.00 13.10 -3.69
N GLY A 37 10.06 12.83 -4.44
CA GLY A 37 10.03 12.94 -5.89
C GLY A 37 10.23 14.35 -6.45
N VAL A 38 10.77 15.27 -5.64
CA VAL A 38 11.11 16.63 -6.07
C VAL A 38 12.54 16.67 -6.62
N ASP A 39 12.84 17.65 -7.48
CA ASP A 39 14.20 17.89 -8.01
C ASP A 39 14.89 16.69 -8.69
N GLY A 40 14.10 15.79 -9.29
CA GLY A 40 14.60 14.63 -10.03
C GLY A 40 14.88 13.40 -9.16
N GLU A 41 14.56 13.44 -7.88
CA GLU A 41 14.60 12.27 -7.02
C GLU A 41 13.43 11.32 -7.34
N PRO A 42 13.59 10.00 -7.14
CA PRO A 42 12.48 9.06 -7.27
C PRO A 42 11.47 9.24 -6.12
N PRO A 43 10.16 9.04 -6.37
CA PRO A 43 9.17 9.03 -5.31
C PRO A 43 9.38 7.80 -4.41
N THR A 44 9.09 7.99 -3.13
CA THR A 44 9.07 6.93 -2.13
C THR A 44 7.62 6.51 -1.90
N VAL A 45 7.38 5.21 -1.72
CA VAL A 45 6.05 4.64 -1.47
C VAL A 45 6.06 3.90 -0.13
N GLY A 46 5.25 4.36 0.82
CA GLY A 46 5.01 3.69 2.09
C GLY A 46 3.63 3.03 2.10
N VAL A 47 3.56 1.75 2.46
CA VAL A 47 2.30 1.00 2.54
C VAL A 47 1.96 0.68 4.00
N TYR A 48 0.71 0.93 4.41
CA TYR A 48 0.27 0.87 5.80
C TYR A 48 -0.99 0.00 5.92
N CYS A 49 -1.06 -0.83 6.97
CA CYS A 49 -2.27 -1.57 7.30
C CYS A 49 -3.37 -0.62 7.77
N PRO A 50 -4.66 -1.01 7.72
CA PRO A 50 -5.78 -0.13 8.06
C PRO A 50 -5.64 0.53 9.44
N VAL A 51 -5.17 -0.23 10.43
CA VAL A 51 -4.97 0.25 11.80
C VAL A 51 -3.87 1.32 11.88
N CYS A 52 -2.71 1.07 11.27
CA CYS A 52 -1.61 2.04 11.29
C CYS A 52 -1.96 3.26 10.45
N ALA A 53 -2.62 3.06 9.29
CA ALA A 53 -3.03 4.16 8.44
C ALA A 53 -4.05 5.08 9.15
N ALA A 54 -5.02 4.52 9.88
CA ALA A 54 -5.96 5.31 10.67
C ALA A 54 -5.28 6.07 11.83
N ARG A 55 -4.28 5.46 12.48
CA ARG A 55 -3.52 6.09 13.57
C ARG A 55 -2.67 7.27 13.09
N GLU A 56 -1.95 7.09 11.98
CA GLU A 56 -0.99 8.09 11.48
C GLU A 56 -1.66 9.20 10.65
N PHE A 57 -2.72 8.86 9.89
CA PHE A 57 -3.29 9.77 8.89
C PHE A 57 -4.79 10.03 9.08
N GLY A 58 -5.40 9.50 10.15
CA GLY A 58 -6.84 9.59 10.39
C GLY A 58 -7.67 8.65 9.50
N ASP A 59 -8.97 8.61 9.74
CA ASP A 59 -9.90 7.85 8.90
C ASP A 59 -10.36 8.69 7.70
N VAL A 60 -10.30 8.14 6.49
CA VAL A 60 -10.80 8.83 5.28
C VAL A 60 -12.31 8.69 5.12
N ALA A 61 -13.00 8.04 6.06
CA ALA A 61 -14.45 8.11 6.14
C ALA A 61 -14.88 9.56 6.49
N LEU A 62 -15.20 10.32 5.43
CA LEU A 62 -15.93 11.60 5.42
C LEU A 62 -15.07 12.88 5.46
N SER A 63 -14.70 13.37 4.27
CA SER A 63 -14.58 14.78 3.85
C SER A 63 -14.10 14.68 2.39
N HIS A 64 -14.87 14.84 1.33
CA HIS A 64 -15.59 16.04 0.89
C HIS A 64 -16.74 15.59 -0.04
N ILE A 65 -17.98 15.56 0.46
CA ILE A 65 -19.13 15.84 -0.39
C ILE A 65 -19.26 17.36 -0.33
N VAL A 66 -18.78 18.04 -1.36
CA VAL A 66 -19.12 19.45 -1.58
C VAL A 66 -20.60 19.47 -1.93
N ALA A 67 -21.42 19.94 -0.98
CA ALA A 67 -22.82 20.29 -1.21
C ALA A 67 -22.92 21.61 -1.98
#